data_AF-A0A9E6N019-F1
#
_entry.id   AF-A0A9E6N019-F1
#
_cell.length_a   1.000
_cell.length_b   1.000
_cell.length_c   1.000
_cell.angle_alpha   90.00
_cell.angle_beta   90.00
_cell.angle_gamma   90.00
#
_symmetry.space_group_name_H-M   'P 1'
#
loop_
_entity.id
_entity.type
_entity.pdbx_description
1 polymer ?
#
loop_
_entity_poly.entity_id
_entity_poly.type
_entity_poly.pdbx_seq_one_letter_code
_entity_poly.pdbx_strand_id
1 'polypeptide(L)'
;MGFSEAVTTWGLPEPGSNRGYDPRQLVEQFLVSIWCGACRFSHLEMVRMDNTLVRLFGWTKAAGHKALVRFFNRFDMIRNEQVQGEIYR
;
A
#
# COMPACT_ATOMS: atom_id res chain seq x y z
N MET A 1 7.05 -18.16 -1.30
CA MET A 1 7.10 -16.85 -0.61
C MET A 1 5.69 -16.35 -0.45
N GLY A 2 5.30 -15.88 0.75
CA GLY A 2 3.99 -15.23 0.94
C GLY A 2 4.00 -13.80 0.39
N PHE A 3 2.84 -13.20 0.16
CA PHE A 3 2.77 -11.83 -0.39
C PHE A 3 3.55 -10.82 0.46
N SER A 4 3.32 -10.80 1.78
CA SER A 4 3.99 -9.86 2.69
C SER A 4 5.51 -10.03 2.72
N GLU A 5 6.00 -11.24 2.44
CA GLU A 5 7.44 -11.53 2.31
C GLU A 5 7.98 -11.02 0.96
N ALA A 6 7.24 -11.25 -0.13
CA ALA A 6 7.59 -10.79 -1.47
C ALA A 6 7.68 -9.26 -1.56
N VAL A 7 6.74 -8.53 -0.96
CA VAL A 7 6.77 -7.05 -0.99
C VAL A 7 8.06 -6.48 -0.37
N THR A 8 8.70 -7.21 0.55
CA THR A 8 9.96 -6.74 1.17
C THR A 8 11.15 -6.73 0.22
N THR A 9 11.07 -7.45 -0.90
CA THR A 9 12.15 -7.49 -1.89
C THR A 9 12.03 -6.40 -2.96
N TRP A 10 10.92 -5.66 -2.96
CA TRP A 10 10.64 -4.60 -3.94
C TRP A 10 11.21 -3.26 -3.48
N GLY A 11 11.84 -2.52 -4.38
CA GLY A 11 12.38 -1.18 -4.21
C GLY A 11 11.29 -0.10 -4.18
N LEU A 12 10.33 -0.23 -3.25
CA LEU A 12 9.23 0.71 -3.11
C LEU A 12 9.70 2.12 -2.70
N PRO A 13 9.01 3.18 -3.15
CA PRO A 13 9.38 4.54 -2.79
C PRO A 13 9.11 4.85 -1.31
N GLU A 14 10.16 5.23 -0.60
CA GLU A 14 10.10 5.54 0.82
C GLU A 14 9.35 6.86 1.13
N PRO A 15 8.72 6.96 2.32
CA PRO A 15 8.07 8.17 2.76
C PRO A 15 9.10 9.25 3.11
N GLY A 16 8.83 10.51 2.73
CA GLY A 16 9.68 11.65 3.09
C GLY A 16 9.42 12.23 4.48
N SER A 17 8.69 11.52 5.35
CA SER A 17 8.27 12.03 6.66
C SER A 17 8.34 10.93 7.71
N ASN A 18 8.80 11.28 8.92
CA ASN A 18 8.83 10.39 10.08
C ASN A 18 7.43 9.92 10.54
N ARG A 19 6.36 10.55 10.05
CA ARG A 19 4.96 10.14 10.29
C ARG A 19 4.34 9.42 9.08
N GLY A 20 5.18 9.03 8.12
CA GLY A 20 4.79 8.26 6.94
C GLY A 20 4.27 6.87 7.30
N TYR A 21 3.53 6.28 6.37
CA TYR A 21 3.19 4.86 6.43
C TYR A 21 4.32 4.06 5.82
N ASP A 22 4.49 2.85 6.32
CA ASP A 22 5.33 1.85 5.68
C ASP A 22 4.82 1.59 4.24
N PRO A 23 5.67 1.70 3.20
CA PRO A 23 5.29 1.41 1.82
C PRO A 23 4.63 0.03 1.66
N ARG A 24 5.06 -0.96 2.42
CA ARG A 24 4.52 -2.32 2.39
C ARG A 24 3.07 -2.35 2.84
N GLN A 25 2.76 -1.65 3.93
CA GLN A 25 1.38 -1.48 4.39
C GLN A 25 0.52 -0.80 3.32
N LEU A 26 1.05 0.22 2.62
CA LEU A 26 0.27 0.93 1.60
C LEU A 26 -0.10 0.03 0.42
N VAL A 27 0.82 -0.81 -0.03
CA VAL A 27 0.53 -1.78 -1.10
C VAL A 27 -0.47 -2.84 -0.61
N GLU A 28 -0.24 -3.43 0.56
CA GLU A 28 -1.13 -4.46 1.14
C GLU A 28 -2.54 -3.90 1.35
N GLN A 29 -2.66 -2.73 1.97
CA GLN A 29 -3.95 -2.09 2.23
C GLN A 29 -4.68 -1.73 0.93
N PHE A 30 -3.96 -1.33 -0.13
CA PHE A 30 -4.58 -1.06 -1.42
C PHE A 30 -5.24 -2.32 -2.00
N LEU A 31 -4.53 -3.45 -1.97
CA LEU A 31 -5.08 -4.74 -2.42
C LEU A 31 -6.26 -5.20 -1.56
N VAL A 32 -6.14 -5.10 -0.24
CA VAL A 32 -7.25 -5.39 0.69
C VAL A 32 -8.46 -4.53 0.37
N SER A 33 -8.27 -3.25 0.08
CA SER A 33 -9.36 -2.36 -0.29
C SER A 33 -10.06 -2.81 -1.58
N ILE A 34 -9.31 -3.24 -2.59
CA ILE A 34 -9.87 -3.79 -3.84
C ILE A 34 -10.67 -5.06 -3.56
N TRP A 35 -10.14 -5.98 -2.74
CA TRP A 35 -10.86 -7.20 -2.35
C TRP A 35 -12.13 -6.91 -1.55
N CYS A 36 -12.13 -5.83 -0.75
CA CYS A 36 -13.31 -5.34 -0.06
C CYS A 36 -14.26 -4.50 -0.96
N GLY A 37 -14.04 -4.46 -2.28
CA GLY A 37 -14.94 -3.81 -3.25
C GLY A 37 -14.67 -2.33 -3.51
N ALA A 38 -13.48 -1.81 -3.19
CA ALA A 38 -13.12 -0.44 -3.53
C ALA A 38 -12.87 -0.28 -5.05
N CYS A 39 -13.76 0.44 -5.74
CA CYS A 39 -13.60 0.79 -7.15
C CYS A 39 -13.08 2.22 -7.40
N ARG A 40 -12.92 3.04 -6.36
CA ARG A 40 -12.46 4.44 -6.45
C ARG A 40 -11.56 4.77 -5.26
N PHE A 41 -10.63 5.72 -5.42
CA PHE A 41 -9.76 6.14 -4.31
C PHE A 41 -10.53 6.64 -3.08
N SER A 42 -11.68 7.30 -3.27
CA SER A 42 -12.53 7.72 -2.15
C SER A 42 -13.08 6.57 -1.30
N HIS A 43 -13.21 5.37 -1.88
CA HIS A 43 -13.69 4.18 -1.18
C HIS A 43 -12.65 3.62 -0.18
N LEU A 44 -11.37 3.99 -0.32
CA LEU A 44 -10.30 3.53 0.55
C LEU A 44 -10.45 4.06 1.98
N GLU A 45 -11.25 5.11 2.20
CA GLU A 45 -11.62 5.55 3.56
C GLU A 45 -12.48 4.51 4.30
N MET A 46 -13.18 3.60 3.61
CA MET A 46 -13.95 2.55 4.28
C MET A 46 -13.03 1.59 5.04
N VAL A 47 -11.93 1.16 4.42
CA VAL A 47 -10.91 0.32 5.08
C VAL A 47 -10.25 1.07 6.24
N ARG A 48 -10.10 2.39 6.13
CA ARG A 48 -9.56 3.21 7.22
C ARG A 48 -10.40 3.14 8.49
N MET A 49 -11.73 3.04 8.35
CA MET A 49 -12.66 3.00 9.48
C MET A 49 -12.92 1.57 10.00
N ASP A 50 -12.41 0.55 9.32
CA ASP A 50 -12.60 -0.86 9.70
C ASP A 50 -11.50 -1.34 10.66
N ASN A 51 -11.82 -1.31 11.96
CA ASN A 51 -10.90 -1.79 12.99
C ASN A 51 -10.67 -3.31 12.96
N THR A 52 -11.54 -4.09 12.32
CA THR A 52 -11.35 -5.53 12.16
C THR A 52 -10.23 -5.80 11.18
N LEU A 53 -10.24 -5.12 10.02
CA LEU A 53 -9.14 -5.21 9.04
C LEU A 53 -7.82 -4.71 9.63
N VAL A 54 -7.83 -3.59 10.36
CA VAL A 54 -6.62 -3.08 11.04
C VAL A 54 -6.00 -4.13 11.97
N ARG A 55 -6.82 -4.83 12.76
CA ARG A 55 -6.35 -5.89 13.66
C ARG A 55 -5.92 -7.14 12.90
N LEU A 56 -6.64 -7.53 11.86
CA LEU A 56 -6.38 -8.74 11.06
C LEU A 56 -5.02 -8.66 10.36
N PHE A 57 -4.68 -7.49 9.81
CA PHE A 57 -3.43 -7.25 9.09
C PHE A 57 -2.32 -6.64 9.96
N GLY A 58 -2.55 -6.49 11.28
CA GLY A 58 -1.54 -6.01 12.22
C GLY A 58 -1.11 -4.55 11.99
N TRP A 59 -1.94 -3.73 11.34
CA TRP A 59 -1.62 -2.31 11.12
C TRP A 59 -1.78 -1.53 12.43
N THR A 60 -0.90 -0.56 12.68
CA THR A 60 -1.10 0.37 13.82
C THR A 60 -2.32 1.26 13.59
N LYS A 61 -2.51 1.68 12.33
CA LYS A 61 -3.66 2.45 11.83
C LYS A 61 -3.73 2.24 10.33
N ALA A 62 -4.94 2.14 9.78
CA ALA A 62 -5.11 2.11 8.33
C ALA A 62 -4.89 3.51 7.72
N ALA A 63 -4.28 3.53 6.54
CA ALA A 63 -4.01 4.73 5.77
C ALA A 63 -5.29 5.30 5.16
N GLY A 64 -5.40 6.62 5.10
CA GLY A 64 -6.46 7.27 4.32
C GLY A 64 -6.12 7.31 2.83
N HIS A 65 -7.12 7.58 2.00
CA HIS A 65 -6.95 7.58 0.53
C HIS A 65 -5.85 8.54 0.07
N LYS A 66 -5.68 9.70 0.72
CA LYS A 66 -4.63 10.68 0.37
C LYS A 66 -3.22 10.13 0.58
N ALA A 67 -3.02 9.22 1.54
CA ALA A 67 -1.70 8.60 1.75
C ALA A 67 -1.38 7.63 0.61
N LEU A 68 -2.36 6.82 0.20
CA LEU A 68 -2.24 5.90 -0.94
C LEU A 68 -2.00 6.66 -2.26
N VAL A 69 -2.78 7.71 -2.54
CA VAL A 69 -2.58 8.56 -3.73
C VAL A 69 -1.18 9.18 -3.74
N ARG A 70 -0.71 9.74 -2.62
CA ARG A 70 0.64 10.31 -2.53
C ARG A 70 1.74 9.27 -2.72
N PHE A 71 1.50 8.02 -2.32
CA PHE A 71 2.44 6.93 -2.54
C PHE A 71 2.52 6.58 -4.01
N PHE A 72 1.38 6.34 -4.68
CA PHE A 72 1.37 6.05 -6.12
C PHE A 72 1.90 7.19 -6.97
N ASN A 73 1.70 8.45 -6.56
CA ASN A 73 2.29 9.61 -7.23
C ASN A 73 3.82 9.70 -7.15
N ARG A 74 4.50 8.87 -6.34
CA ARG A 74 5.98 8.80 -6.30
C ARG A 74 6.58 7.91 -7.38
N PHE A 75 5.75 7.16 -8.09
CA PHE A 75 6.19 6.33 -9.20
C PHE A 75 6.25 7.17 -10.46
N ASP A 76 7.43 7.21 -11.07
CA ASP A 76 7.61 7.61 -12.45
C ASP A 76 7.75 6.36 -13.33
N MET A 77 7.95 6.56 -14.63
CA MET A 77 8.10 5.47 -15.59
C MET A 77 9.28 4.54 -15.22
N ILE A 78 10.43 5.11 -14.86
CA ILE A 78 11.65 4.33 -14.57
C ILE A 78 11.47 3.50 -13.31
N ARG A 79 10.95 4.10 -12.24
CA ARG A 79 10.70 3.40 -10.97
C ARG A 79 9.63 2.32 -11.12
N ASN A 80 8.60 2.56 -11.94
CA ASN A 80 7.61 1.52 -12.25
C ASN A 80 8.24 0.30 -12.92
N GLU A 81 9.07 0.50 -13.95
CA GLU A 81 9.73 -0.60 -14.66
C GLU A 81 10.67 -1.40 -13.73
N GLN A 82 11.41 -0.71 -12.87
CA GLN A 82 12.30 -1.35 -11.88
C GLN A 82 11.53 -2.23 -10.90
N VAL A 83 10.50 -1.67 -10.26
CA VAL A 83 9.68 -2.40 -9.29
C VAL A 83 8.92 -3.54 -9.98
N GLN A 84 8.44 -3.33 -11.20
CA GLN A 84 7.80 -4.40 -11.98
C GLN A 84 8.77 -5.57 -12.24
N GLY A 85 10.03 -5.31 -12.58
CA GLY A 85 11.04 -6.36 -12.75
C GLY A 85 11.38 -7.13 -11.47
N GLU A 86 11.16 -6.54 -10.29
CA GLU A 86 11.31 -7.20 -8.99
C GLU A 86 10.10 -8.09 -8.64
N ILE A 87 8.89 -7.71 -9.08
CA ILE A 87 7.67 -8.50 -8.86
C ILE A 87 7.73 -9.85 -9.59
N TYR A 88 8.39 -9.93 -10.75
CA TYR A 88 8.48 -11.16 -11.56
C TYR A 88 9.72 -12.02 -11.28
N ARG A 89 10.53 -11.67 -10.27
CA ARG A 89 11.68 -12.47 -9.83
C ARG A 89 11.27 -13.53 -8.81
#